data_AF-A0A3N2ILT0-F1
#
_entry.id   AF-A0A3N2ILT0-F1
#
_cell.length_a   1.000
_cell.length_b   1.000
_cell.length_c   1.000
_cell.angle_alpha   90.00
_cell.angle_beta   90.00
_cell.angle_gamma   90.00
#
_symmetry.space_group_name_H-M   'P 1'
#
loop_
_entity.id
_entity.type
_entity.pdbx_description
1 polymer ?
#
loop_
_entity_poly.entity_id
_entity_poly.type
_entity_poly.pdbx_seq_one_letter_code
_entity_poly.pdbx_strand_id
1 'polypeptide(L)'
;MDTTEPGTDGVLSAEGVPLAPMQPAAAAVVDIRPERVVALRRPPRFYLTYLDAPNDGRDPALPLGTCLVLKAIGGQTPRRVEVDLPGGTVRTARKLPRGAGLAVASPDDLAAVAELGTVFVEWTSLDGMSRTAWVRVPPVPARYRDRTVG
;
A
#
# COMPACT_ATOMS: atom_id res chain seq x y z
N MET A 1 63.32 -14.95 -74.85
CA MET A 1 64.04 -13.80 -74.26
C MET A 1 63.41 -13.56 -72.92
N ASP A 2 64.28 -13.44 -71.93
CA ASP A 2 64.07 -13.28 -70.50
C ASP A 2 63.18 -12.09 -70.11
N THR A 3 62.99 -11.93 -68.79
CA THR A 3 62.54 -10.73 -68.05
C THR A 3 61.15 -10.90 -67.40
N THR A 4 61.06 -11.50 -66.21
CA THR A 4 61.29 -10.90 -64.86
C THR A 4 60.07 -10.11 -64.37
N GLU A 5 59.31 -10.71 -63.44
CA GLU A 5 58.61 -9.97 -62.38
C GLU A 5 59.65 -9.40 -61.40
N PRO A 6 59.42 -8.26 -60.69
CA PRO A 6 58.68 -8.36 -59.42
C PRO A 6 58.00 -7.07 -58.87
N GLY A 7 57.07 -7.28 -57.93
CA GLY A 7 56.76 -6.39 -56.78
C GLY A 7 55.86 -5.17 -57.06
N THR A 8 55.03 -4.64 -56.16
CA THR A 8 54.78 -4.85 -54.72
C THR A 8 53.56 -3.99 -54.35
N ASP A 9 52.82 -4.43 -53.33
CA ASP A 9 52.03 -3.68 -52.34
C ASP A 9 50.82 -2.80 -52.74
N GLY A 10 49.73 -2.99 -51.99
CA GLY A 10 48.50 -2.20 -52.07
C GLY A 10 47.41 -2.75 -51.15
N VAL A 11 47.53 -2.44 -49.86
CA VAL A 11 46.65 -2.86 -48.76
C VAL A 11 45.30 -2.10 -48.77
N LEU A 12 44.28 -2.75 -48.19
CA LEU A 12 43.01 -2.24 -47.62
C LEU A 12 41.82 -2.05 -48.57
N SER A 13 40.83 -2.94 -48.44
CA SER A 13 39.55 -2.59 -47.79
C SER A 13 38.72 -3.83 -47.49
N ALA A 14 38.34 -3.96 -46.23
CA ALA A 14 37.35 -4.91 -45.76
C ALA A 14 35.96 -4.32 -46.01
N GLU A 15 35.07 -5.07 -46.67
CA GLU A 15 33.64 -4.81 -46.65
C GLU A 15 32.86 -6.08 -46.32
N GLY A 16 31.93 -5.89 -45.39
CA GLY A 16 31.32 -6.93 -44.57
C GLY A 16 30.27 -7.77 -45.27
N VAL A 17 30.20 -9.01 -44.83
CA VAL A 17 29.16 -9.99 -45.13
C VAL A 17 27.85 -9.55 -44.46
N PRO A 18 26.71 -9.43 -45.18
CA PRO A 18 25.45 -9.09 -44.55
C PRO A 18 24.92 -10.28 -43.74
N LEU A 19 24.77 -10.08 -42.43
CA LEU A 19 24.08 -10.99 -41.50
C LEU A 19 22.59 -11.07 -41.88
N ALA A 20 22.12 -12.30 -42.11
CA ALA A 20 20.70 -12.60 -42.30
C ALA A 20 19.88 -12.17 -41.07
N PRO A 21 18.62 -11.71 -41.24
CA PRO A 21 17.79 -11.28 -40.13
C PRO A 21 17.41 -12.48 -39.25
N MET A 22 17.92 -12.48 -38.02
CA MET A 22 17.56 -13.44 -36.98
C MET A 22 16.12 -13.17 -36.54
N GLN A 23 15.22 -14.09 -36.88
CA GLN A 23 13.81 -14.04 -36.53
C GLN A 23 13.68 -14.19 -35.00
N PRO A 24 13.10 -13.23 -34.26
CA PRO A 24 12.96 -13.37 -32.82
C PRO A 24 11.99 -14.51 -32.53
N ALA A 25 12.46 -15.51 -31.78
CA ALA A 25 11.61 -16.55 -31.23
C ALA A 25 10.46 -15.88 -30.48
N ALA A 26 9.23 -16.13 -30.95
CA ALA A 26 8.03 -15.62 -30.31
C ALA A 26 8.04 -16.04 -28.84
N ALA A 27 8.31 -15.08 -27.96
CA ALA A 27 8.19 -15.26 -26.53
C ALA A 27 6.75 -15.73 -26.29
N ALA A 28 6.60 -16.97 -25.82
CA ALA A 28 5.32 -17.49 -25.40
C ALA A 28 4.78 -16.52 -24.34
N VAL A 29 3.76 -15.75 -24.72
CA VAL A 29 3.02 -14.91 -23.80
C VAL A 29 2.41 -15.88 -22.80
N VAL A 30 3.00 -15.96 -21.61
CA VAL A 30 2.38 -16.62 -20.48
C VAL A 30 1.07 -15.87 -20.29
N ASP A 31 -0.03 -16.50 -20.65
CA ASP A 31 -1.37 -15.96 -20.48
C ASP A 31 -1.62 -15.87 -18.98
N ILE A 32 -1.25 -14.73 -18.39
CA ILE A 32 -1.48 -14.43 -16.98
C ILE A 32 -2.99 -14.37 -16.82
N ARG A 33 -3.57 -15.50 -16.44
CA ARG A 33 -4.98 -15.56 -16.06
C ARG A 33 -5.19 -14.58 -14.92
N PRO A 34 -5.98 -13.51 -15.10
CA PRO A 34 -6.27 -12.60 -14.01
C PRO A 34 -7.00 -13.40 -12.93
N GLU A 35 -6.41 -13.44 -11.73
CA GLU A 35 -7.05 -14.03 -10.56
C GLU A 35 -8.42 -13.37 -10.38
N ARG A 36 -9.47 -14.18 -10.38
CA ARG A 36 -10.84 -13.68 -10.33
C ARG A 36 -11.16 -13.26 -8.90
N VAL A 37 -10.76 -12.03 -8.53
CA VAL A 37 -11.15 -11.43 -7.25
C VAL A 37 -12.67 -11.27 -7.25
N VAL A 38 -13.36 -12.08 -6.45
CA VAL A 38 -14.81 -11.95 -6.29
C VAL A 38 -15.11 -10.58 -5.71
N ALA A 39 -15.80 -9.73 -6.48
CA ALA A 39 -16.21 -8.42 -6.03
C ALA A 39 -17.15 -8.58 -4.82
N LEU A 40 -16.78 -7.97 -3.67
CA LEU A 40 -17.63 -8.02 -2.50
C LEU A 40 -18.86 -7.14 -2.74
N ARG A 41 -20.07 -7.68 -2.51
CA ARG A 41 -21.32 -6.94 -2.76
C ARG A 41 -21.46 -5.68 -1.88
N ARG A 42 -20.92 -5.71 -0.66
CA ARG A 42 -21.00 -4.60 0.32
C ARG A 42 -19.73 -4.52 1.16
N PRO A 43 -18.61 -4.03 0.61
CA PRO A 43 -17.37 -3.89 1.38
C PRO A 43 -17.59 -2.98 2.59
N PRO A 44 -16.91 -3.26 3.72
CA PRO A 44 -16.91 -2.35 4.84
C PRO A 44 -16.38 -0.99 4.39
N ARG A 45 -16.96 0.06 4.95
CA ARG A 45 -16.50 1.43 4.75
C ARG A 45 -15.95 1.93 6.07
N PHE A 46 -14.73 2.46 6.02
CA PHE A 46 -14.03 2.99 7.17
C PHE A 46 -13.82 4.49 7.02
N TYR A 47 -13.74 5.18 8.14
CA TYR A 47 -13.20 6.53 8.21
C TYR A 47 -12.51 6.72 9.56
N LEU A 48 -11.57 7.66 9.59
CA LEU A 48 -10.91 8.07 10.82
C LEU A 48 -11.64 9.28 11.41
N THR A 49 -11.77 9.31 12.74
CA THR A 49 -12.32 10.45 13.47
C THR A 49 -11.59 10.67 14.77
N TYR A 50 -11.51 11.93 15.18
CA TYR A 50 -11.01 12.32 16.48
C TYR A 50 -12.12 12.24 17.53
N LEU A 51 -11.76 11.85 18.74
CA LEU A 51 -12.58 12.08 19.92
C LEU A 51 -12.57 13.57 20.29
N ASP A 52 -13.53 13.99 21.12
CA ASP A 52 -13.56 15.37 21.62
C ASP A 52 -12.40 15.62 22.61
N ALA A 53 -12.14 14.64 23.47
CA ALA A 53 -11.00 14.57 24.37
C ALA A 53 -10.36 13.17 24.30
N PRO A 54 -9.09 12.99 24.73
CA PRO A 54 -8.53 11.65 24.90
C PRO A 54 -9.46 10.76 25.72
N ASN A 55 -9.59 9.50 25.34
CA ASN A 55 -10.42 8.54 26.07
C ASN A 55 -9.95 8.49 27.54
N ASP A 56 -10.87 8.79 28.44
CA ASP A 56 -10.66 8.82 29.89
C ASP A 56 -11.02 7.47 30.55
N GLY A 57 -11.28 6.44 29.74
CA GLY A 57 -11.63 5.09 30.21
C GLY A 57 -13.13 4.85 30.31
N ARG A 58 -13.97 5.83 29.96
CA ARG A 58 -15.44 5.65 29.90
C ARG A 58 -15.87 4.68 28.81
N ASP A 59 -15.14 4.63 27.70
CA ASP A 59 -15.37 3.64 26.65
C ASP A 59 -14.43 2.44 26.86
N PRO A 60 -14.93 1.29 27.34
CA PRO A 60 -14.10 0.11 27.56
C PRO A 60 -13.61 -0.52 26.25
N ALA A 61 -14.16 -0.13 25.09
CA ALA A 61 -13.69 -0.61 23.79
C ALA A 61 -12.41 0.11 23.33
N LEU A 62 -12.03 1.22 23.97
CA LEU A 62 -10.86 2.00 23.61
C LEU A 62 -9.85 2.00 24.77
N PRO A 63 -8.54 1.86 24.51
CA PRO A 63 -7.51 2.09 25.52
C PRO A 63 -7.56 3.52 26.06
N LEU A 64 -7.18 3.69 27.32
CA LEU A 64 -7.00 5.01 27.94
C LEU A 64 -6.02 5.85 27.10
N GLY A 65 -6.33 7.13 26.92
CA GLY A 65 -5.51 8.06 26.15
C GLY A 65 -5.74 8.04 24.65
N THR A 66 -6.57 7.15 24.10
CA THR A 66 -6.90 7.15 22.66
C THR A 66 -7.50 8.49 22.22
N CYS A 67 -7.06 9.07 21.11
CA CYS A 67 -7.65 10.30 20.55
C CYS A 67 -8.13 10.15 19.10
N LEU A 68 -7.54 9.24 18.32
CA LEU A 68 -7.93 8.93 16.94
C LEU A 68 -8.51 7.52 16.87
N VAL A 69 -9.65 7.37 16.20
CA VAL A 69 -10.39 6.10 16.11
C VAL A 69 -10.77 5.83 14.66
N LEU A 70 -10.56 4.57 14.22
CA LEU A 70 -11.11 4.05 12.97
C LEU A 70 -12.54 3.57 13.23
N LYS A 71 -13.50 4.12 12.52
CA LYS A 71 -14.92 3.78 12.63
C LYS A 71 -15.41 3.05 11.39
N ALA A 72 -16.17 1.98 11.57
CA ALA A 72 -16.90 1.32 10.49
C ALA A 72 -18.29 1.96 10.31
N ILE A 73 -18.61 2.45 9.11
CA ILE A 73 -19.86 3.19 8.83
C ILE A 73 -20.88 2.41 8.01
N GLY A 74 -20.51 1.24 7.50
CA GLY A 74 -21.42 0.41 6.73
C GLY A 74 -20.70 -0.76 6.08
N GLY A 75 -21.45 -1.51 5.28
CA GLY A 75 -20.96 -2.74 4.66
C GLY A 75 -21.07 -3.96 5.58
N GLN A 76 -20.48 -5.06 5.15
CA GLN A 76 -20.36 -6.28 5.95
C GLN A 76 -19.37 -6.09 7.10
N THR A 77 -19.63 -6.71 8.24
CA THR A 77 -18.69 -6.70 9.37
C THR A 77 -17.48 -7.56 9.04
N PRO A 78 -16.26 -6.99 8.97
CA PRO A 78 -15.04 -7.75 8.74
C PRO A 78 -14.75 -8.68 9.93
N ARG A 79 -14.13 -9.84 9.68
CA ARG A 79 -13.73 -10.77 10.75
C ARG A 79 -12.57 -10.21 11.58
N ARG A 80 -11.65 -9.51 10.90
CA ARG A 80 -10.46 -8.87 11.45
C ARG A 80 -10.23 -7.55 10.72
N VAL A 81 -9.77 -6.55 11.43
CA VAL A 81 -9.28 -5.28 10.88
C VAL A 81 -7.94 -4.99 11.52
N GLU A 82 -6.99 -4.57 10.71
CA GLU A 82 -5.64 -4.20 11.10
C GLU A 82 -5.32 -2.84 10.52
N VAL A 83 -4.68 -1.99 11.31
CA VAL A 83 -4.25 -0.66 10.92
C VAL A 83 -2.76 -0.55 11.18
N ASP A 84 -2.02 -0.28 10.12
CA ASP A 84 -0.58 -0.08 10.19
C ASP A 84 -0.28 1.39 10.48
N LEU A 85 0.58 1.61 11.46
CA LEU A 85 0.96 2.93 11.96
C LEU A 85 2.46 3.16 11.79
N PRO A 86 2.90 4.44 11.88
CA PRO A 86 4.32 4.76 11.93
C PRO A 86 5.07 3.92 12.96
N GLY A 87 6.31 3.57 12.65
CA GLY A 87 7.14 2.73 13.52
C GLY A 87 6.76 1.24 13.54
N GLY A 88 5.89 0.79 12.63
CA GLY A 88 5.52 -0.63 12.50
C GLY A 88 4.52 -1.11 13.54
N THR A 89 3.87 -0.19 14.25
CA THR A 89 2.81 -0.54 15.21
C THR A 89 1.55 -0.96 14.45
N VAL A 90 1.00 -2.13 14.81
CA VAL A 90 -0.25 -2.64 14.23
C VAL A 90 -1.35 -2.60 15.29
N ARG A 91 -2.49 -1.99 14.95
CA ARG A 91 -3.71 -2.02 15.78
C ARG A 91 -4.70 -2.99 15.19
N THR A 92 -5.19 -3.92 15.99
CA THR A 92 -6.07 -5.01 15.51
C THR A 92 -7.41 -5.00 16.24
N ALA A 93 -8.50 -5.14 15.49
CA ALA A 93 -9.83 -5.45 16.01
C ALA A 93 -10.33 -6.80 15.47
N ARG A 94 -10.88 -7.63 16.35
CA ARG A 94 -11.72 -8.76 15.95
C ARG A 94 -13.14 -8.27 15.81
N LYS A 95 -13.77 -8.54 14.65
CA LYS A 95 -15.16 -8.15 14.35
C LYS A 95 -15.43 -6.68 14.65
N LEU A 96 -15.21 -5.80 13.66
CA LEU A 96 -15.50 -4.37 13.80
C LEU A 96 -16.88 -4.04 13.18
N PRO A 97 -17.99 -4.18 13.93
CA PRO A 97 -19.32 -3.93 13.39
C PRO A 97 -19.52 -2.44 13.11
N ARG A 98 -20.57 -2.14 12.33
CA ARG A 98 -20.98 -0.76 12.09
C ARG A 98 -21.19 -0.02 13.42
N GLY A 99 -20.61 1.17 13.53
CA GLY A 99 -20.68 2.03 14.72
C GLY A 99 -19.56 1.77 15.74
N ALA A 100 -18.94 0.59 15.73
CA ALA A 100 -17.80 0.30 16.58
C ALA A 100 -16.55 1.07 16.12
N GLY A 101 -15.62 1.25 17.08
CA GLY A 101 -14.35 1.92 16.86
C GLY A 101 -13.17 1.01 17.18
N LEU A 102 -12.09 1.17 16.42
CA LEU A 102 -10.77 0.67 16.74
C LEU A 102 -9.88 1.86 17.10
N ALA A 103 -9.26 1.84 18.27
CA ALA A 103 -8.28 2.83 18.68
C ALA A 103 -7.06 2.80 17.75
N VAL A 104 -6.67 3.98 17.26
CA VAL A 104 -5.59 4.13 16.29
C VAL A 104 -4.40 4.80 16.94
N ALA A 105 -4.57 6.03 17.44
CA ALA A 105 -3.48 6.83 17.96
C ALA A 105 -3.80 7.44 19.33
N SER A 106 -2.76 7.58 20.15
CA SER A 106 -2.73 8.45 21.32
C SER A 106 -2.31 9.88 20.91
N PRO A 107 -2.40 10.87 21.82
CA PRO A 107 -1.87 12.21 21.58
C PRO A 107 -0.41 12.23 21.13
N ASP A 108 0.42 11.35 21.71
CA ASP A 108 1.86 11.35 21.46
C ASP A 108 2.19 10.83 20.05
N ASP A 109 1.37 9.92 19.52
CA ASP A 109 1.52 9.35 18.18
C ASP A 109 0.93 10.25 17.08
N LEU A 110 0.23 11.33 17.46
CA LEU A 110 -0.70 12.00 16.57
C LEU A 110 -0.03 12.79 15.44
N ALA A 111 1.10 13.43 15.71
CA ALA A 111 1.88 14.11 14.68
C ALA A 111 2.33 13.13 13.60
N ALA A 112 2.94 12.01 14.00
CA ALA A 112 3.46 11.02 13.08
C ALA A 112 2.35 10.43 12.19
N VAL A 113 1.18 10.13 12.76
CA VAL A 113 0.03 9.63 11.99
C VAL A 113 -0.53 10.72 11.06
N ALA A 114 -0.56 11.98 11.49
CA ALA A 114 -1.03 13.08 10.67
C ALA A 114 -0.12 13.37 9.48
N GLU A 115 1.20 13.30 9.66
CA GLU A 115 2.20 13.47 8.61
C GLU A 115 2.08 12.43 7.49
N LEU A 116 1.67 11.20 7.81
CA LEU A 116 1.37 10.18 6.78
C LEU A 116 0.25 10.61 5.83
N GLY A 117 -0.73 11.38 6.30
CA GLY A 117 -1.92 11.81 5.54
C GLY A 117 -2.93 10.70 5.22
N THR A 118 -2.50 9.44 5.14
CA THR A 118 -3.33 8.23 4.96
C THR A 118 -2.78 7.07 5.77
N VAL A 119 -3.66 6.27 6.36
CA VAL A 119 -3.31 4.98 6.99
C VAL A 119 -3.70 3.82 6.11
N PHE A 120 -2.90 2.75 6.17
CA PHE A 120 -3.23 1.48 5.54
C PHE A 120 -4.11 0.64 6.47
N VAL A 121 -5.17 0.09 5.92
CA VAL A 121 -6.12 -0.78 6.63
C VAL A 121 -6.22 -2.10 5.89
N GLU A 122 -5.77 -3.18 6.52
CA GLU A 122 -6.06 -4.53 6.09
C GLU A 122 -7.30 -5.04 6.82
N TRP A 123 -8.16 -5.79 6.13
CA TRP A 123 -9.32 -6.41 6.74
C TRP A 123 -9.66 -7.73 6.06
N THR A 124 -10.18 -8.66 6.86
CA THR A 124 -10.59 -9.98 6.39
C THR A 124 -12.10 -10.02 6.20
N SER A 125 -12.56 -10.34 4.99
CA SER A 125 -13.99 -10.52 4.70
C SER A 125 -14.58 -11.77 5.36
N LEU A 126 -15.91 -11.90 5.34
CA LEU A 126 -16.61 -13.03 5.97
C LEU A 126 -16.28 -14.40 5.35
N ASP A 127 -15.93 -14.41 4.07
CA ASP A 127 -15.44 -15.56 3.30
C ASP A 127 -13.95 -15.86 3.51
N GLY A 128 -13.24 -15.05 4.32
CA GLY A 128 -11.85 -15.29 4.71
C GLY A 128 -10.80 -14.62 3.82
N MET A 129 -11.19 -13.85 2.80
CA MET A 129 -10.21 -13.14 1.96
C MET A 129 -9.65 -11.91 2.67
N SER A 130 -8.32 -11.74 2.63
CA SER A 130 -7.66 -10.48 3.00
C SER A 130 -7.87 -9.42 1.91
N ARG A 131 -8.20 -8.21 2.34
CA ARG A 131 -8.49 -7.05 1.50
C ARG A 131 -7.93 -5.80 2.15
N THR A 132 -7.69 -4.78 1.36
CA THR A 132 -7.00 -3.57 1.81
C THR A 132 -7.81 -2.32 1.49
N ALA A 133 -7.58 -1.27 2.27
CA ALA A 133 -8.14 0.06 2.06
C ALA A 133 -7.16 1.12 2.56
N TRP A 134 -7.06 2.24 1.85
CA TRP A 134 -6.37 3.43 2.33
C TRP A 134 -7.39 4.39 2.91
N VAL A 135 -7.17 4.83 4.14
CA VAL A 135 -8.08 5.74 4.85
C VAL A 135 -7.37 7.05 5.12
N ARG A 136 -7.97 8.15 4.64
CA ARG A 136 -7.40 9.48 4.84
C ARG A 136 -7.43 9.87 6.31
N VAL A 137 -6.32 10.41 6.79
CA VAL A 137 -6.22 11.02 8.12
C VAL A 137 -6.84 12.41 8.05
N PRO A 138 -7.88 12.71 8.85
CA PRO A 138 -8.45 14.04 8.90
C PRO A 138 -7.43 15.04 9.47
N PRO A 139 -7.54 16.35 9.14
CA PRO A 139 -6.68 17.37 9.74
C PRO A 139 -6.73 17.34 11.27
N VAL A 140 -5.56 17.39 11.92
CA VAL A 140 -5.45 17.40 13.38
C VAL A 140 -6.20 18.60 13.92
N PRO A 141 -7.18 18.44 14.83
CA PRO A 141 -7.89 19.57 15.41
C PRO A 141 -7.01 20.38 16.37
N ALA A 142 -7.26 21.68 16.47
CA ALA A 142 -6.43 22.62 17.25
C ALA A 142 -6.16 22.14 18.69
N ARG A 143 -7.17 21.61 19.38
CA ARG A 143 -7.08 21.05 20.74
C ARG A 143 -6.04 19.95 20.95
N TYR A 144 -5.57 19.32 19.86
CA TYR A 144 -4.51 18.31 19.91
C TYR A 144 -3.16 18.82 19.38
N ARG A 145 -3.12 20.00 18.74
CA ARG A 145 -1.89 20.61 18.20
C ARG A 145 -1.01 21.20 19.29
N ASP A 146 -1.62 21.78 20.32
CA ASP A 146 -0.89 22.43 21.43
C ASP A 146 -0.12 21.44 22.31
N ARG A 147 -0.40 20.14 22.16
CA ARG A 147 0.27 19.05 22.88
C ARG A 147 1.42 18.42 22.12
N THR A 148 1.55 18.71 20.81
CA THR A 148 2.52 18.05 19.93
C THR A 148 3.89 18.74 19.91
N VAL A 149 4.05 19.79 20.71
CA VAL A 149 5.31 20.50 20.94
C VAL A 149 5.61 20.47 22.44
N GLY A 150 6.22 19.40 22.90
CA GLY A 150 6.62 19.19 24.31
C GLY A 150 7.75 18.19 24.39
#